data_AF-A0A177C6R2-F1
#
_entry.id   AF-A0A177C6R2-F1
#
_cell.length_a   1.000
_cell.length_b   1.000
_cell.length_c   1.000
_cell.angle_alpha   90.00
_cell.angle_beta   90.00
_cell.angle_gamma   90.00
#
_symmetry.space_group_name_H-M   'P 1'
#
loop_
_entity.id
_entity.type
_entity.pdbx_description
1 polymer ?
#
loop_
_entity_poly.entity_id
_entity_poly.type
_entity_poly.pdbx_seq_one_letter_code
_entity_poly.pdbx_strand_id
1 'polypeptide(L)'
;MNVPVAANVLGTIGAVCWSIQLIPQIVINYRRHNAVGLQPTMMMLWAWAGVPLGVYNIVKGFNIALRIQPQILTLLSLVTWIQCYYYEKKWSIWRSLALVVPVACIMGGIQAALIIALRIAQDRNAQWPLILMAVLSAALLAAGVLRHYLDIYTHRTVRGISFLFVGIDAAGDLFSLVSVLFQQELDILGLVIYGTELILWIGVFACGGYYNLLPWVRSRGKRGKATNNAAGNGELPTVCSRTSGRQTGPPVEAIAMHDLPSSTSVFRTPSGELEVVRHRSRGSITGPSDP
;
A
#
# COMPACT_ATOMS: atom_id res chain seq x y z
N MET A 1 -8.73 24.51 22.87
CA MET A 1 -8.78 25.70 21.99
C MET A 1 -10.07 25.60 21.19
N ASN A 2 -11.03 26.52 21.37
CA ASN A 2 -12.36 26.40 20.78
C ASN A 2 -12.37 27.03 19.39
N VAL A 3 -12.08 26.24 18.35
CA VAL A 3 -12.13 26.71 16.95
C VAL A 3 -12.97 25.73 16.13
N PRO A 4 -14.32 25.86 16.17
CA PRO A 4 -15.23 24.91 15.51
C PRO A 4 -15.00 24.78 14.01
N VAL A 5 -14.53 25.85 13.36
CA VAL A 5 -14.16 25.85 11.96
C VAL A 5 -12.96 24.93 11.70
N ALA A 6 -11.93 25.01 12.55
CA ALA A 6 -10.74 24.15 12.42
C ALA A 6 -11.11 22.68 12.65
N ALA A 7 -11.94 22.39 13.66
CA ALA A 7 -12.43 21.03 13.90
C ALA A 7 -13.16 20.48 12.66
N ASN A 8 -14.08 21.25 12.08
CA ASN A 8 -14.83 20.82 10.89
C ASN A 8 -13.94 20.62 9.65
N VAL A 9 -13.01 21.54 9.40
CA VAL A 9 -12.08 21.44 8.27
C VAL A 9 -11.18 20.22 8.42
N LEU A 10 -10.54 20.05 9.59
CA LEU A 10 -9.64 18.92 9.85
C LEU A 10 -10.38 17.58 9.81
N GLY A 11 -11.58 17.51 10.40
CA GLY A 11 -12.40 16.29 10.37
C GLY A 11 -12.85 15.95 8.94
N THR A 12 -13.12 16.96 8.12
CA THR A 12 -13.45 16.74 6.69
C THR A 12 -12.25 16.26 5.90
N ILE A 13 -11.06 16.84 6.13
CA ILE A 13 -9.81 16.36 5.51
C ILE A 13 -9.55 14.91 5.91
N GLY A 14 -9.72 14.57 7.19
CA GLY A 14 -9.61 13.20 7.67
C GLY A 14 -10.56 12.24 6.96
N ALA A 15 -11.85 12.60 6.89
CA ALA A 15 -12.86 11.81 6.17
C ALA A 15 -12.55 11.63 4.67
N VAL A 16 -12.00 12.66 4.02
CA VAL A 16 -11.56 12.58 2.61
C VAL A 16 -10.38 11.63 2.46
N CYS A 17 -9.38 11.73 3.34
CA CYS A 17 -8.24 10.81 3.34
C CYS A 17 -8.72 9.36 3.44
N TRP A 18 -9.59 9.06 4.41
CA TRP A 18 -10.14 7.71 4.55
C TRP A 18 -10.99 7.26 3.36
N SER A 19 -11.69 8.18 2.71
CA SER A 19 -12.49 7.85 1.53
C SER A 19 -11.62 7.43 0.34
N ILE A 20 -10.40 7.98 0.20
CA ILE A 20 -9.53 7.72 -0.94
C ILE A 20 -8.38 6.74 -0.63
N GLN A 21 -8.16 6.38 0.64
CA GLN A 21 -6.98 5.65 1.10
C GLN A 21 -6.69 4.39 0.27
N LEU A 22 -7.73 3.61 -0.06
CA LEU A 22 -7.60 2.33 -0.77
C LEU A 22 -7.38 2.49 -2.28
N ILE A 23 -7.67 3.66 -2.86
CA ILE A 23 -7.58 3.89 -4.31
C ILE A 23 -6.15 3.65 -4.82
N PRO A 24 -5.08 4.21 -4.22
CA PRO A 24 -3.71 3.89 -4.60
C PRO A 24 -3.41 2.39 -4.63
N GLN A 25 -3.91 1.63 -3.66
CA GLN A 25 -3.70 0.17 -3.62
C GLN A 25 -4.41 -0.51 -4.79
N ILE A 26 -5.68 -0.16 -5.04
CA ILE A 26 -6.48 -0.70 -6.15
C ILE A 26 -5.81 -0.43 -7.51
N VAL A 27 -5.31 0.80 -7.70
CA VAL A 27 -4.61 1.20 -8.93
C VAL A 27 -3.30 0.43 -9.09
N ILE A 28 -2.53 0.25 -8.02
CA ILE A 28 -1.28 -0.52 -8.07
C ILE A 28 -1.56 -1.99 -8.40
N ASN A 29 -2.57 -2.60 -7.78
CA ASN A 29 -3.00 -3.98 -8.06
C ASN A 29 -3.39 -4.13 -9.53
N TYR A 30 -4.17 -3.18 -10.05
CA TYR A 30 -4.60 -3.16 -11.45
C TYR A 30 -3.40 -3.04 -12.41
N ARG A 31 -2.48 -2.10 -12.15
CA ARG A 31 -1.30 -1.87 -13.01
C ARG A 31 -0.30 -3.03 -13.00
N ARG A 32 -0.17 -3.73 -11.87
CA ARG A 32 0.75 -4.87 -11.72
C ARG A 32 0.13 -6.19 -12.17
N HIS A 33 -1.19 -6.22 -12.39
CA HIS A 33 -1.98 -7.44 -12.58
C HIS A 33 -1.70 -8.51 -11.52
N ASN A 34 -1.38 -8.07 -10.31
CA ASN A 34 -0.96 -8.92 -9.21
C ASN A 34 -1.32 -8.24 -7.88
N ALA A 35 -1.80 -9.03 -6.92
CA ALA A 35 -2.15 -8.60 -5.56
C ALA A 35 -1.31 -9.27 -4.47
N VAL A 36 -0.19 -9.93 -4.82
CA VAL A 36 0.69 -10.67 -3.89
C VAL A 36 1.06 -9.84 -2.66
N GLY A 37 0.73 -10.39 -1.49
CA GLY A 37 1.01 -9.83 -0.17
C GLY A 37 -0.09 -8.90 0.36
N LEU A 38 -1.16 -8.65 -0.42
CA LEU A 38 -2.33 -7.93 0.08
C LEU A 38 -3.26 -8.90 0.78
N GLN A 39 -3.53 -8.68 2.07
CA GLN A 39 -4.23 -9.66 2.89
C GLN A 39 -5.75 -9.61 2.67
N PRO A 40 -6.38 -10.65 2.09
CA PRO A 40 -7.81 -10.60 1.77
C PRO A 40 -8.68 -10.54 3.02
N THR A 41 -8.24 -11.16 4.12
CA THR A 41 -8.95 -11.14 5.41
C THR A 41 -9.03 -9.74 6.01
N MET A 42 -8.00 -8.92 5.85
CA MET A 42 -8.04 -7.51 6.28
C MET A 42 -9.13 -6.75 5.52
N MET A 43 -9.16 -6.89 4.19
CA MET A 43 -10.16 -6.23 3.34
C MET A 43 -11.59 -6.65 3.70
N MET A 44 -11.82 -7.93 4.00
CA MET A 44 -13.15 -8.39 4.43
C MET A 44 -13.53 -7.85 5.80
N LEU A 45 -12.60 -7.82 6.77
CA LEU A 45 -12.86 -7.24 8.10
C LEU A 45 -13.23 -5.75 8.01
N TRP A 46 -12.53 -5.01 7.16
CA TRP A 46 -12.79 -3.60 6.92
C TRP A 46 -14.11 -3.34 6.20
N ALA A 47 -14.46 -4.19 5.23
CA ALA A 47 -15.77 -4.12 4.60
C ALA A 47 -16.87 -4.27 5.67
N TRP A 48 -16.76 -5.27 6.55
CA TRP A 48 -17.70 -5.46 7.65
C TRP A 48 -17.65 -4.36 8.71
N ALA A 49 -16.49 -3.72 8.93
CA ALA A 49 -16.37 -2.59 9.84
C ALA A 49 -17.15 -1.36 9.38
N GLY A 50 -17.27 -1.17 8.05
CA GLY A 50 -18.03 -0.07 7.45
C GLY A 50 -19.54 -0.15 7.69
N VAL A 51 -20.10 -1.34 7.91
CA VAL A 51 -21.52 -1.53 8.25
C VAL A 51 -21.88 -0.83 9.57
N PRO A 52 -21.36 -1.24 10.75
CA PRO A 52 -21.68 -0.59 12.01
C PRO A 52 -21.19 0.87 12.06
N LEU A 53 -20.08 1.21 11.40
CA LEU A 53 -19.62 2.60 11.29
C LEU A 53 -20.64 3.49 10.58
N GLY A 54 -21.18 3.02 9.45
CA GLY A 54 -22.19 3.74 8.70
C GLY A 54 -23.51 3.83 9.48
N VAL A 55 -23.92 2.77 10.19
CA VAL A 55 -25.09 2.84 11.10
C VAL A 55 -24.88 3.93 12.15
N TYR A 56 -23.74 3.92 12.83
CA TYR A 56 -23.41 4.90 13.87
C TYR A 56 -23.46 6.34 13.32
N ASN A 57 -22.77 6.61 12.20
CA ASN A 57 -22.67 7.95 11.62
C ASN A 57 -24.02 8.46 11.07
N ILE A 58 -24.84 7.58 10.49
CA ILE A 58 -26.16 7.94 9.97
C ILE A 58 -27.15 8.22 11.08
N VAL A 59 -27.19 7.38 12.13
CA VAL A 59 -28.16 7.53 13.24
C VAL A 59 -27.78 8.69 14.16
N LYS A 60 -26.48 8.90 14.44
CA LYS A 60 -25.99 10.08 15.19
C LYS A 60 -26.10 11.39 14.40
N GLY A 61 -26.39 11.31 13.10
CA GLY A 61 -26.66 12.48 12.30
C GLY A 61 -25.43 13.34 11.98
N PHE A 62 -24.23 12.75 11.92
CA PHE A 62 -23.00 13.49 11.60
C PHE A 62 -23.02 14.15 10.22
N ASN A 63 -21.99 14.94 9.90
CA ASN A 63 -21.87 15.61 8.60
C ASN A 63 -21.90 14.59 7.44
N ILE A 64 -22.28 15.07 6.25
CA ILE A 64 -22.46 14.21 5.08
C ILE A 64 -21.17 13.43 4.72
N ALA A 65 -20.00 14.05 4.93
CA ALA A 65 -18.70 13.41 4.70
C ALA A 65 -18.53 12.14 5.54
N LEU A 66 -18.79 12.19 6.86
CA LEU A 66 -18.68 11.03 7.74
C LEU A 66 -19.79 9.99 7.51
N ARG A 67 -20.94 10.36 6.92
CA ARG A 67 -21.97 9.38 6.53
C ARG A 67 -21.59 8.60 5.27
N ILE A 68 -20.96 9.26 4.31
CA ILE A 68 -20.58 8.66 3.03
C ILE A 68 -19.28 7.86 3.16
N GLN A 69 -18.33 8.31 3.98
CA GLN A 69 -17.02 7.67 4.14
C GLN A 69 -17.09 6.14 4.42
N PRO A 70 -17.93 5.64 5.35
CA PRO A 70 -18.01 4.19 5.62
C PRO A 70 -18.56 3.38 4.44
N GLN A 71 -19.38 4.00 3.60
CA GLN A 71 -19.92 3.38 2.39
C GLN A 71 -18.82 3.23 1.34
N ILE A 72 -18.01 4.27 1.18
CA ILE A 72 -16.83 4.24 0.30
C ILE A 72 -15.83 3.20 0.81
N LEU A 73 -15.51 3.19 2.11
CA LEU A 73 -14.62 2.19 2.72
C LEU A 73 -15.13 0.77 2.45
N THR A 74 -16.41 0.51 2.67
CA THR A 74 -17.02 -0.80 2.43
C THR A 74 -16.86 -1.23 0.97
N LEU A 75 -17.20 -0.33 0.04
CA LEU A 75 -17.12 -0.60 -1.39
C LEU A 75 -15.68 -0.85 -1.84
N LEU A 76 -14.76 0.06 -1.50
CA LEU A 76 -13.35 -0.07 -1.88
C LEU A 76 -12.71 -1.32 -1.26
N SER A 77 -13.12 -1.70 -0.05
CA SER A 77 -12.66 -2.93 0.60
C SER A 77 -13.17 -4.17 -0.14
N LEU A 78 -14.44 -4.21 -0.55
CA LEU A 78 -14.98 -5.33 -1.36
C LEU A 78 -14.33 -5.42 -2.74
N VAL A 79 -14.09 -4.28 -3.40
CA VAL A 79 -13.37 -4.22 -4.69
C VAL A 79 -11.95 -4.78 -4.52
N THR A 80 -11.23 -4.31 -3.51
CA THR A 80 -9.86 -4.76 -3.22
C THR A 80 -9.82 -6.23 -2.84
N TRP A 81 -10.80 -6.70 -2.06
CA TRP A 81 -10.96 -8.11 -1.72
C TRP A 81 -11.15 -8.98 -2.98
N ILE A 82 -12.03 -8.59 -3.90
CA ILE A 82 -12.17 -9.30 -5.18
C ILE A 82 -10.87 -9.28 -5.97
N GLN A 83 -10.17 -8.14 -6.03
CA GLN A 83 -8.91 -8.04 -6.76
C GLN A 83 -7.90 -9.08 -6.28
N CYS A 84 -7.82 -9.36 -4.97
CA CYS A 84 -6.98 -10.43 -4.45
C CYS A 84 -7.35 -11.80 -5.06
N TYR A 85 -8.63 -12.17 -5.08
CA TYR A 85 -9.06 -13.46 -5.63
C TYR A 85 -8.95 -13.53 -7.16
N TYR A 86 -9.22 -12.42 -7.84
CA TYR A 86 -9.12 -12.32 -9.30
C TYR A 86 -7.67 -12.51 -9.75
N TYR A 87 -6.72 -11.78 -9.15
CA TYR A 87 -5.31 -11.84 -9.56
C TYR A 87 -4.55 -13.05 -9.00
N GLU A 88 -4.76 -13.44 -7.74
CA GLU A 88 -3.99 -14.55 -7.14
C GLU A 88 -4.60 -15.92 -7.44
N LYS A 89 -5.93 -16.03 -7.41
CA LYS A 89 -6.63 -17.32 -7.61
C LYS A 89 -7.19 -17.49 -9.02
N LYS A 90 -6.92 -16.54 -9.93
CA LYS A 90 -7.37 -16.55 -11.33
C LYS A 90 -8.87 -16.75 -11.48
N TRP A 91 -9.66 -16.19 -10.56
CA TRP A 91 -11.12 -16.26 -10.65
C TRP A 91 -11.62 -15.49 -11.87
N SER A 92 -12.69 -15.95 -12.51
CA SER A 92 -13.34 -15.18 -13.56
C SER A 92 -14.10 -13.98 -12.94
N ILE A 93 -14.27 -12.91 -13.73
CA ILE A 93 -15.00 -11.70 -13.32
C ILE A 93 -16.42 -12.09 -12.89
N TRP A 94 -17.08 -12.98 -13.64
CA TRP A 94 -18.43 -13.46 -13.33
C TRP A 94 -18.54 -14.20 -12.01
N ARG A 95 -17.57 -15.08 -11.68
CA ARG A 95 -17.54 -15.77 -10.37
C ARG A 95 -17.34 -14.77 -9.24
N SER A 96 -16.47 -13.79 -9.45
CA SER A 96 -16.19 -12.75 -8.47
C SER A 96 -17.41 -11.85 -8.21
N LEU A 97 -18.11 -11.46 -9.28
CA LEU A 97 -19.32 -10.65 -9.21
C LEU A 97 -20.47 -11.42 -8.56
N ALA A 98 -20.65 -12.70 -8.92
CA ALA A 98 -21.65 -13.58 -8.33
C ALA A 98 -21.46 -13.77 -6.81
N LEU A 99 -20.25 -13.56 -6.29
CA LEU A 99 -19.98 -13.63 -4.85
C LEU A 99 -20.15 -12.27 -4.15
N VAL A 100 -19.60 -11.20 -4.73
CA VAL A 100 -19.64 -9.89 -4.07
C VAL A 100 -20.98 -9.22 -4.10
N VAL A 101 -21.78 -9.38 -5.17
CA VAL A 101 -23.10 -8.75 -5.22
C VAL A 101 -23.99 -9.25 -4.07
N PRO A 102 -24.14 -10.56 -3.82
CA PRO A 102 -24.88 -11.03 -2.65
C PRO A 102 -24.31 -10.54 -1.32
N VAL A 103 -22.99 -10.56 -1.14
CA VAL A 103 -22.35 -10.08 0.09
C VAL A 103 -22.66 -8.59 0.32
N ALA A 104 -22.51 -7.76 -0.71
CA ALA A 104 -22.82 -6.33 -0.64
C ALA A 104 -24.30 -6.08 -0.33
N CYS A 105 -25.22 -6.83 -0.96
CA CYS A 105 -26.65 -6.76 -0.69
C CYS A 105 -26.98 -7.14 0.76
N ILE A 106 -26.35 -8.20 1.29
CA ILE A 106 -26.53 -8.63 2.68
C ILE A 106 -26.03 -7.54 3.63
N MET A 107 -24.84 -6.98 3.38
CA MET A 107 -24.28 -5.91 4.20
C MET A 107 -25.16 -4.65 4.18
N GLY A 108 -25.64 -4.25 3.00
CA GLY A 108 -26.57 -3.13 2.85
C GLY A 108 -27.93 -3.37 3.54
N GLY A 109 -28.46 -4.59 3.42
CA GLY A 109 -29.69 -5.00 4.11
C GLY A 109 -29.56 -4.98 5.62
N ILE A 110 -28.46 -5.53 6.16
CA ILE A 110 -28.13 -5.48 7.59
C ILE A 110 -27.99 -4.03 8.06
N GLN A 111 -27.26 -3.20 7.31
CA GLN A 111 -27.08 -1.80 7.65
C GLN A 111 -28.41 -1.05 7.69
N ALA A 112 -29.26 -1.21 6.68
CA ALA A 112 -30.58 -0.57 6.62
C ALA A 112 -31.48 -1.02 7.77
N ALA A 113 -31.51 -2.32 8.07
CA ALA A 113 -32.27 -2.87 9.19
C ALA A 113 -31.78 -2.32 10.54
N LEU A 114 -30.46 -2.26 10.74
CA LEU A 114 -29.86 -1.69 11.94
C LEU A 114 -30.14 -0.18 12.07
N ILE A 115 -30.10 0.59 10.98
CA ILE A 115 -30.45 2.03 11.01
C ILE A 115 -31.88 2.21 11.52
N ILE A 116 -32.85 1.44 10.99
CA ILE A 116 -34.24 1.52 11.43
C ILE A 116 -34.36 1.13 12.90
N ALA A 117 -33.77 -0.01 13.29
CA ALA A 117 -33.83 -0.51 14.66
C ALA A 117 -33.21 0.46 15.67
N LEU A 118 -32.05 1.04 15.35
CA LEU A 118 -31.34 1.94 16.25
C LEU A 118 -31.96 3.33 16.32
N ARG A 119 -32.64 3.81 15.27
CA ARG A 119 -33.48 5.02 15.35
C ARG A 119 -34.61 4.82 16.37
N ILE A 120 -35.32 3.70 16.30
CA ILE A 120 -36.37 3.36 17.28
C ILE A 120 -35.80 3.26 18.71
N ALA A 121 -34.59 2.71 18.87
CA ALA A 121 -33.94 2.62 20.18
C ALA A 121 -33.51 4.00 20.71
N GLN A 122 -33.07 4.91 19.82
CA GLN A 122 -32.68 6.27 20.16
C GLN A 122 -33.89 7.09 20.64
N ASP A 123 -35.06 6.91 20.02
CA ASP A 123 -36.32 7.53 20.47
C ASP A 123 -36.70 7.11 21.90
N ARG A 124 -36.21 5.95 22.35
CA ARG A 124 -36.37 5.43 23.73
C ARG A 124 -35.24 5.84 24.67
N ASN A 125 -34.41 6.82 24.29
CA ASN A 125 -33.24 7.30 25.03
C ASN A 125 -32.17 6.23 25.34
N ALA A 126 -32.15 5.11 24.61
CA ALA A 126 -31.13 4.07 24.78
C ALA A 126 -29.89 4.37 23.92
N GLN A 127 -28.81 4.86 24.53
CA GLN A 127 -27.58 5.25 23.81
C GLN A 127 -26.59 4.09 23.59
N TRP A 128 -26.65 3.04 24.43
CA TRP A 128 -25.72 1.91 24.38
C TRP A 128 -25.64 1.16 23.03
N PRO A 129 -26.71 1.02 22.22
CA PRO A 129 -26.60 0.33 20.93
C PRO A 129 -25.74 1.11 19.93
N LEU A 130 -25.75 2.45 19.98
CA LEU A 130 -24.92 3.28 19.12
C LEU A 130 -23.44 3.19 19.53
N ILE A 131 -23.17 3.20 20.84
CA ILE A 131 -21.81 2.98 21.36
C ILE A 131 -21.30 1.60 20.94
N LEU A 132 -22.14 0.57 21.01
CA LEU A 132 -21.79 -0.77 20.53
C LEU A 132 -21.41 -0.77 19.05
N MET A 133 -22.13 -0.06 18.18
CA MET A 133 -21.78 0.04 16.75
C MET A 133 -20.41 0.71 16.54
N ALA A 134 -20.14 1.80 17.26
CA ALA A 134 -18.84 2.46 17.19
C ALA A 134 -17.68 1.55 17.67
N VAL A 135 -17.86 0.88 18.81
CA VAL A 135 -16.85 -0.05 19.36
C VAL A 135 -16.65 -1.26 18.43
N LEU A 136 -17.73 -1.82 17.90
CA LEU A 136 -17.66 -2.96 16.97
C LEU A 136 -16.93 -2.58 15.69
N SER A 137 -17.20 -1.40 15.14
CA SER A 137 -16.48 -0.89 13.97
C SER A 137 -14.98 -0.76 14.24
N ALA A 138 -14.61 -0.08 15.33
CA ALA A 138 -13.21 0.12 15.70
C ALA A 138 -12.48 -1.21 15.92
N ALA A 139 -13.13 -2.17 16.58
CA ALA A 139 -12.57 -3.49 16.78
C ALA A 139 -12.32 -4.24 15.46
N LEU A 140 -13.22 -4.13 14.48
CA LEU A 140 -13.06 -4.75 13.16
C LEU A 140 -11.97 -4.08 12.32
N LEU A 141 -11.87 -2.75 12.36
CA LEU A 141 -10.79 -2.00 11.70
C LEU A 141 -9.42 -2.42 12.25
N ALA A 142 -9.26 -2.33 13.57
CA ALA A 142 -8.05 -2.72 14.27
C ALA A 142 -7.71 -4.21 14.07
N ALA A 143 -8.70 -5.11 14.10
CA ALA A 143 -8.49 -6.52 13.80
C ALA A 143 -8.02 -6.75 12.35
N GLY A 144 -8.51 -5.95 11.40
CA GLY A 144 -8.03 -5.95 10.02
C GLY A 144 -6.55 -5.59 9.96
N VAL A 145 -6.15 -4.49 10.59
CA VAL A 145 -4.74 -4.05 10.62
C VAL A 145 -3.88 -5.08 11.36
N LEU A 146 -4.35 -5.63 12.48
CA LEU A 146 -3.66 -6.67 13.24
C LEU A 146 -3.41 -7.94 12.42
N ARG A 147 -4.36 -8.34 11.57
CA ARG A 147 -4.13 -9.45 10.62
C ARG A 147 -2.94 -9.17 9.73
N HIS A 148 -2.76 -7.93 9.28
CA HIS A 148 -1.61 -7.53 8.50
C HIS A 148 -0.30 -7.56 9.31
N TYR A 149 -0.32 -7.20 10.59
CA TYR A 149 0.85 -7.39 11.46
C TYR A 149 1.28 -8.85 11.59
N LEU A 150 0.33 -9.78 11.69
CA LEU A 150 0.63 -11.22 11.73
C LEU A 150 1.32 -11.69 10.44
N ASP A 151 0.91 -11.16 9.29
CA ASP A 151 1.55 -11.42 8.00
C ASP A 151 2.98 -10.89 7.96
N ILE A 152 3.19 -9.64 8.38
CA ILE A 152 4.53 -9.03 8.50
C ILE A 152 5.42 -9.86 9.43
N TYR A 153 4.89 -10.30 10.58
CA TYR A 153 5.62 -11.11 11.55
C TYR A 153 6.01 -12.47 10.99
N THR A 154 5.10 -13.13 10.30
CA THR A 154 5.30 -14.48 9.73
C THR A 154 6.30 -14.44 8.58
N HIS A 155 6.17 -13.46 7.67
CA HIS A 155 7.00 -13.39 6.47
C HIS A 155 8.27 -12.54 6.65
N ARG A 156 8.43 -11.87 7.80
CA ARG A 156 9.59 -11.01 8.14
C ARG A 156 9.87 -9.93 7.10
N THR A 157 8.80 -9.38 6.53
CA THR A 157 8.84 -8.39 5.45
C THR A 157 7.48 -7.75 5.29
N VAL A 158 7.44 -6.48 4.91
CA VAL A 158 6.20 -5.80 4.53
C VAL A 158 5.99 -6.00 3.03
N ARG A 159 5.15 -6.96 2.66
CA ARG A 159 4.83 -7.26 1.25
C ARG A 159 3.41 -6.81 0.91
N GLY A 160 3.20 -6.47 -0.35
CA GLY A 160 1.88 -6.27 -0.96
C GLY A 160 1.11 -4.99 -0.61
N ILE A 161 1.36 -4.37 0.55
CA ILE A 161 0.72 -3.10 0.91
C ILE A 161 1.51 -1.90 0.40
N SER A 162 0.80 -0.95 -0.21
CA SER A 162 1.31 0.33 -0.68
C SER A 162 1.55 1.29 0.47
N PHE A 163 2.79 1.76 0.63
CA PHE A 163 3.12 2.83 1.60
C PHE A 163 2.32 4.11 1.38
N LEU A 164 1.83 4.36 0.16
CA LEU A 164 0.96 5.51 -0.11
C LEU A 164 -0.43 5.31 0.51
N PHE A 165 -0.98 4.09 0.47
CA PHE A 165 -2.24 3.75 1.15
C PHE A 165 -2.08 3.94 2.67
N VAL A 166 -1.03 3.35 3.25
CA VAL A 166 -0.72 3.46 4.69
C VAL A 166 -0.56 4.93 5.11
N GLY A 167 0.12 5.73 4.28
CA GLY A 167 0.34 7.16 4.53
C GLY A 167 -0.94 7.99 4.53
N ILE A 168 -1.82 7.76 3.55
CA ILE A 168 -3.11 8.47 3.47
C ILE A 168 -4.00 8.07 4.64
N ASP A 169 -4.01 6.79 5.02
CA ASP A 169 -4.84 6.31 6.12
C ASP A 169 -4.39 6.89 7.47
N ALA A 170 -3.09 6.83 7.77
CA ALA A 170 -2.50 7.45 8.95
C ALA A 170 -2.73 8.97 8.99
N ALA A 171 -2.69 9.64 7.83
CA ALA A 171 -3.03 11.06 7.75
C ALA A 171 -4.50 11.30 8.08
N GLY A 172 -5.40 10.44 7.61
CA GLY A 172 -6.81 10.44 7.97
C GLY A 172 -7.03 10.39 9.48
N ASP A 173 -6.37 9.45 10.16
CA ASP A 173 -6.44 9.31 11.61
C ASP A 173 -5.87 10.53 12.33
N LEU A 174 -4.72 11.03 11.88
CA LEU A 174 -4.09 12.22 12.46
C LEU A 174 -4.99 13.45 12.37
N PHE A 175 -5.54 13.74 11.19
CA PHE A 175 -6.41 14.92 11.00
C PHE A 175 -7.71 14.80 11.79
N SER A 176 -8.30 13.59 11.85
CA SER A 176 -9.50 13.33 12.64
C SER A 176 -9.25 13.40 14.14
N LEU A 177 -8.10 12.91 14.62
CA LEU A 177 -7.69 13.01 16.01
C LEU A 177 -7.50 14.47 16.42
N VAL A 178 -6.79 15.25 15.61
CA VAL A 178 -6.59 16.69 15.85
C VAL A 178 -7.92 17.44 15.80
N SER A 179 -8.84 17.06 14.91
CA SER A 179 -10.20 17.62 14.86
C SER A 179 -10.94 17.48 16.19
N VAL A 180 -10.92 16.28 16.80
CA VAL A 180 -11.56 16.00 18.09
C VAL A 180 -10.96 16.86 19.21
N LEU A 181 -9.64 17.13 19.19
CA LEU A 181 -8.99 18.01 20.18
C LEU A 181 -9.40 19.48 20.09
N PHE A 182 -9.90 19.92 18.94
CA PHE A 182 -10.41 21.29 18.71
C PHE A 182 -11.92 21.44 18.95
N GLN A 183 -12.64 20.34 19.21
CA GLN A 183 -14.06 20.37 19.55
C GLN A 183 -14.27 20.88 20.99
N GLN A 184 -15.46 21.45 21.25
CA GLN A 184 -15.84 21.97 22.57
C GLN A 184 -16.10 20.85 23.59
N GLU A 185 -16.62 19.72 23.11
CA GLU A 185 -16.79 18.50 23.89
C GLU A 185 -15.78 17.46 23.39
N LEU A 186 -14.94 16.95 24.30
CA LEU A 186 -13.99 15.92 23.95
C LEU A 186 -14.73 14.58 23.79
N ASP A 187 -14.87 14.13 22.55
CA ASP A 187 -15.33 12.78 22.26
C ASP A 187 -14.21 11.77 22.56
N ILE A 188 -14.22 11.25 23.79
CA ILE A 188 -13.27 10.24 24.25
C ILE A 188 -13.30 9.01 23.36
N LEU A 189 -14.48 8.64 22.84
CA LEU A 189 -14.62 7.47 21.96
C LEU A 189 -13.89 7.72 20.64
N GLY A 190 -14.13 8.86 19.99
CA GLY A 190 -13.40 9.28 18.79
C GLY A 190 -11.89 9.36 19.02
N LEU A 191 -11.45 9.92 20.15
CA LEU A 191 -10.04 10.01 20.52
C LEU A 191 -9.37 8.64 20.61
N VAL A 192 -10.03 7.68 21.28
CA VAL A 192 -9.49 6.31 21.42
C VAL A 192 -9.45 5.59 20.08
N ILE A 193 -10.51 5.72 19.26
CA ILE A 193 -10.58 5.06 17.95
C ILE A 193 -9.47 5.58 17.03
N TYR A 194 -9.41 6.90 16.80
CA TYR A 194 -8.43 7.50 15.89
C TYR A 194 -7.01 7.36 16.43
N GLY A 195 -6.82 7.47 17.74
CA GLY A 195 -5.51 7.26 18.37
C GLY A 195 -5.00 5.83 18.21
N THR A 196 -5.87 4.84 18.39
CA THR A 196 -5.50 3.42 18.24
C THR A 196 -5.12 3.10 16.80
N GLU A 197 -5.93 3.51 15.82
CA GLU A 197 -5.65 3.30 14.40
C GLU A 197 -4.34 4.01 13.99
N LEU A 198 -4.15 5.26 14.41
CA LEU A 198 -2.91 6.00 14.13
C LEU A 198 -1.66 5.27 14.66
N ILE A 199 -1.72 4.74 15.89
CA ILE A 199 -0.62 3.96 16.47
C ILE A 199 -0.35 2.69 15.65
N LEU A 200 -1.42 1.98 15.27
CA LEU A 200 -1.30 0.78 14.43
C LEU A 200 -0.65 1.12 13.09
N TRP A 201 -0.99 2.24 12.46
CA TRP A 201 -0.38 2.64 11.19
C TRP A 201 1.06 3.10 11.30
N ILE A 202 1.39 3.84 12.35
CA ILE A 202 2.77 4.22 12.64
C ILE A 202 3.64 2.97 12.81
N GLY A 203 3.14 1.94 13.49
CA GLY A 203 3.89 0.70 13.64
C GLY A 203 4.02 -0.10 12.33
N VAL A 204 3.04 -0.05 11.41
CA VAL A 204 3.18 -0.64 10.06
C VAL A 204 4.26 0.11 9.28
N PHE A 205 4.29 1.44 9.35
CA PHE A 205 5.35 2.26 8.79
C PHE A 205 6.72 1.92 9.36
N ALA A 206 6.82 1.78 10.69
CA ALA A 206 8.06 1.42 11.37
C ALA A 206 8.55 0.03 10.94
N CYS A 207 7.65 -0.96 10.87
CA CYS A 207 7.96 -2.29 10.32
C CYS A 207 8.44 -2.20 8.86
N GLY A 208 7.77 -1.39 8.03
CA GLY A 208 8.14 -1.17 6.64
C GLY A 208 9.52 -0.54 6.48
N GLY A 209 9.82 0.49 7.28
CA GLY A 209 11.15 1.10 7.35
C GLY A 209 12.21 0.07 7.77
N TYR A 210 11.96 -0.69 8.83
CA TYR A 210 12.91 -1.66 9.34
C TYR A 210 13.20 -2.79 8.32
N TYR A 211 12.17 -3.40 7.73
CA TYR A 211 12.35 -4.54 6.84
C TYR A 211 12.73 -4.17 5.40
N ASN A 212 12.36 -2.98 4.90
CA ASN A 212 12.60 -2.58 3.52
C ASN A 212 13.76 -1.57 3.36
N LEU A 213 13.89 -0.60 4.28
CA LEU A 213 14.94 0.44 4.18
C LEU A 213 16.29 -0.07 4.71
N LEU A 214 16.32 -0.86 5.79
CA LEU A 214 17.57 -1.35 6.40
C LEU A 214 18.41 -2.22 5.44
N PRO A 215 17.84 -3.17 4.67
CA PRO A 215 18.60 -3.93 3.67
C PRO A 215 19.06 -3.05 2.51
N TRP A 216 18.24 -2.09 2.09
CA TRP A 216 18.58 -1.16 1.01
C TRP A 216 19.75 -0.26 1.39
N VAL A 217 19.76 0.34 2.59
CA VAL A 217 20.88 1.15 3.11
C VAL A 217 22.15 0.30 3.24
N ARG A 218 22.03 -0.93 3.76
CA ARG A 218 23.18 -1.86 3.84
C ARG A 218 23.72 -2.25 2.46
N SER A 219 22.86 -2.43 1.46
CA SER A 219 23.28 -2.74 0.09
C SER A 219 23.99 -1.57 -0.59
N ARG A 220 23.56 -0.33 -0.34
CA ARG A 220 24.25 0.89 -0.80
C ARG A 220 25.61 1.06 -0.14
N GLY A 221 25.71 0.79 1.17
CA GLY A 221 26.99 0.79 1.89
C GLY A 221 27.98 -0.25 1.38
N LYS A 222 27.51 -1.45 1.00
CA LYS A 222 28.34 -2.49 0.38
C LYS A 222 28.76 -2.14 -1.05
N ARG A 223 27.88 -1.55 -1.87
CA ARG A 223 28.22 -1.07 -3.22
C ARG A 223 29.25 0.07 -3.17
N GLY A 224 29.11 1.01 -2.23
CA GLY A 224 30.10 2.07 -2.00
C GLY A 224 31.47 1.53 -1.57
N LYS A 225 31.51 0.55 -0.65
CA LYS A 225 32.76 -0.12 -0.25
C LYS A 225 33.39 -0.95 -1.38
N ALA A 226 32.61 -1.66 -2.19
CA ALA A 226 33.11 -2.42 -3.33
C ALA A 226 33.70 -1.50 -4.42
N THR A 227 33.08 -0.33 -4.65
CA THR A 227 33.58 0.66 -5.62
C THR A 227 34.88 1.32 -5.13
N ASN A 228 34.99 1.63 -3.83
CA ASN A 228 36.23 2.16 -3.26
C ASN A 228 37.37 1.13 -3.23
N ASN A 229 37.08 -0.15 -2.99
CA ASN A 229 38.09 -1.21 -3.05
C ASN A 229 38.56 -1.50 -4.50
N ALA A 230 37.68 -1.32 -5.50
CA ALA A 230 38.06 -1.44 -6.91
C ALA A 230 38.89 -0.24 -7.41
N ALA A 231 38.68 0.96 -6.85
CA ALA A 231 39.50 2.15 -7.14
C ALA A 231 40.84 2.18 -6.39
N GLY A 232 41.00 1.40 -5.32
CA GLY A 232 42.22 1.29 -4.52
C GLY A 232 43.23 0.24 -5.02
N ASN A 233 42.78 -0.74 -5.82
CA ASN A 233 43.64 -1.76 -6.42
C ASN A 233 43.82 -1.49 -7.92
N GLY A 234 44.43 -0.36 -8.25
CA GLY A 234 44.99 -0.11 -9.57
C GLY A 234 46.29 -0.87 -9.77
N GLU A 235 46.26 -2.20 -9.80
CA GLU A 235 47.38 -3.00 -10.31
C GLU A 235 47.11 -3.36 -11.78
N LEU A 236 48.04 -2.89 -12.62
CA LEU A 236 48.17 -3.18 -14.05
C LEU A 236 48.00 -4.69 -14.34
N PRO A 237 47.24 -5.12 -15.37
CA PRO A 237 47.26 -6.52 -15.77
C PRO A 237 48.61 -6.82 -16.42
N THR A 238 49.47 -7.51 -15.68
CA THR A 238 50.75 -8.02 -16.21
C THR A 238 50.45 -9.11 -17.22
N VAL A 239 50.77 -8.82 -18.48
CA VAL A 239 50.82 -9.77 -19.59
C VAL A 239 51.82 -10.87 -19.24
N CYS A 240 51.31 -12.08 -18.97
CA CYS A 240 52.14 -13.28 -18.89
C CYS A 240 51.92 -14.13 -20.14
N SER A 241 52.80 -13.91 -21.12
CA SER A 241 53.07 -14.83 -22.21
C SER A 241 53.96 -15.99 -21.71
N ARG A 242 53.47 -17.22 -21.78
CA ARG A 242 54.32 -18.35 -22.20
C ARG A 242 53.53 -19.57 -22.70
N THR A 243 53.98 -19.97 -23.87
CA THR A 243 53.67 -21.09 -24.74
C THR A 243 54.03 -22.46 -24.16
N SER A 244 53.20 -23.47 -24.44
CA SER A 244 53.53 -24.69 -25.21
C SER A 244 52.92 -25.97 -24.60
N GLY A 245 52.13 -26.71 -25.39
CA GLY A 245 51.57 -28.01 -25.04
C GLY A 245 50.41 -28.42 -25.93
N ARG A 246 50.73 -29.13 -27.02
CA ARG A 246 49.90 -29.48 -28.19
C ARG A 246 49.06 -30.74 -27.96
N GLN A 247 47.76 -30.73 -28.30
CA GLN A 247 47.09 -31.72 -29.18
C GLN A 247 45.55 -31.47 -29.35
N THR A 248 45.17 -31.20 -30.61
CA THR A 248 43.99 -31.67 -31.40
C THR A 248 42.54 -31.44 -30.95
N GLY A 249 41.84 -30.51 -31.65
CA GLY A 249 40.37 -30.42 -31.82
C GLY A 249 39.94 -29.12 -32.53
N PRO A 250 39.00 -29.10 -33.52
CA PRO A 250 38.51 -27.87 -34.18
C PRO A 250 37.40 -27.15 -33.37
N PRO A 251 36.99 -25.91 -33.75
CA PRO A 251 36.85 -24.80 -32.81
C PRO A 251 35.49 -24.63 -32.11
N VAL A 252 35.56 -23.85 -31.03
CA VAL A 252 34.52 -23.40 -30.09
C VAL A 252 33.60 -22.35 -30.72
N GLU A 253 32.30 -22.41 -30.46
CA GLU A 253 31.47 -21.21 -30.34
C GLU A 253 30.55 -21.33 -29.12
N ALA A 254 31.03 -20.79 -28.00
CA ALA A 254 30.25 -20.59 -26.79
C ALA A 254 29.37 -19.34 -27.00
N ILE A 255 28.09 -19.57 -27.30
CA ILE A 255 27.10 -18.49 -27.40
C ILE A 255 26.78 -18.02 -25.97
N ALA A 256 27.36 -16.89 -25.60
CA ALA A 256 26.95 -16.08 -24.46
C ALA A 256 25.92 -15.02 -24.93
N MET A 257 25.01 -14.69 -24.00
CA MET A 257 24.11 -13.52 -23.94
C MET A 257 22.81 -13.54 -24.77
N HIS A 258 21.67 -13.48 -24.07
CA HIS A 258 21.07 -12.19 -23.70
C HIS A 258 19.95 -12.36 -22.66
N ASP A 259 20.21 -11.96 -21.41
CA ASP A 259 19.13 -11.60 -20.47
C ASP A 259 18.68 -10.17 -20.80
N LEU A 260 17.43 -10.03 -21.24
CA LEU A 260 16.76 -8.76 -21.43
C LEU A 260 16.51 -8.09 -20.06
N PRO A 261 16.86 -6.81 -19.86
CA PRO A 261 16.48 -6.10 -18.65
C PRO A 261 14.99 -5.74 -18.73
N SER A 262 14.14 -6.63 -18.21
CA SER A 262 12.77 -6.26 -17.83
C SER A 262 12.85 -5.43 -16.55
N SER A 263 12.92 -4.11 -16.70
CA SER A 263 12.82 -3.16 -15.59
C SER A 263 12.23 -1.84 -16.07
N THR A 264 10.90 -1.75 -15.99
CA THR A 264 10.17 -0.47 -16.05
C THR A 264 10.24 0.21 -14.68
N SER A 265 11.38 0.82 -14.39
CA SER A 265 11.55 1.79 -13.29
C SER A 265 11.22 3.20 -13.80
N VAL A 266 10.22 3.85 -13.21
CA VAL A 266 9.63 5.16 -13.60
C VAL A 266 10.50 6.35 -13.13
N PHE A 267 11.81 6.19 -13.02
CA PHE A 267 12.74 7.30 -12.80
C PHE A 267 13.88 7.23 -13.81
N ARG A 268 13.75 7.97 -14.92
CA ARG A 268 14.88 8.29 -15.81
C ARG A 268 15.67 9.43 -15.18
N THR A 269 16.96 9.23 -14.95
CA THR A 269 17.91 10.29 -14.60
C THR A 269 18.74 10.65 -15.85
N PRO A 270 19.22 11.91 -15.99
CA PRO A 270 19.82 12.41 -17.24
C PRO A 270 21.18 11.77 -17.60
N SER A 271 21.73 10.90 -16.76
CA SER A 271 23.10 10.39 -16.91
C SER A 271 23.26 9.33 -18.02
N GLY A 272 22.17 8.76 -18.52
CA GLY A 272 22.21 7.69 -19.53
C GLY A 272 22.41 8.18 -20.98
N GLU A 273 22.06 9.42 -21.31
CA GLU A 273 22.18 9.92 -22.69
C GLU A 273 23.63 10.29 -23.05
N LEU A 274 24.45 10.71 -22.09
CA LEU A 274 25.84 11.07 -22.37
C LEU A 274 26.71 9.86 -22.76
N GLU A 275 26.38 8.67 -22.24
CA GLU A 275 27.14 7.45 -22.48
C GLU A 275 26.82 6.84 -23.86
N VAL A 276 25.56 6.96 -24.31
CA VAL A 276 25.12 6.52 -25.65
C VAL A 276 25.68 7.44 -26.75
N VAL A 277 25.76 8.75 -26.51
CA VAL A 277 26.37 9.71 -27.46
C VAL A 277 27.89 9.50 -27.58
N ARG A 278 28.58 9.19 -26.48
CA ARG A 278 30.02 8.88 -26.50
C ARG A 278 30.32 7.57 -27.25
N HIS A 279 29.42 6.58 -27.21
CA HIS A 279 29.57 5.33 -27.96
C HIS A 279 29.36 5.48 -29.47
N ARG A 280 28.48 6.40 -29.92
CA ARG A 280 28.29 6.69 -31.36
C ARG A 280 29.43 7.47 -31.99
N SER A 281 30.13 8.30 -31.22
CA SER A 281 31.20 9.16 -31.75
C SER A 281 32.52 8.43 -32.02
N ARG A 282 32.65 7.17 -31.60
CA ARG A 282 33.90 6.38 -31.69
C ARG A 282 33.94 5.37 -32.84
N GLY A 283 32.88 5.31 -33.66
CA GLY A 283 32.71 4.29 -34.70
C GLY A 283 32.86 4.75 -36.16
N SER A 284 33.31 5.97 -36.44
CA SER A 284 33.27 6.53 -37.82
C SER A 284 34.61 7.00 -38.39
N ILE A 285 35.72 6.27 -38.19
CA ILE A 285 36.97 6.53 -38.93
C ILE A 285 37.60 5.21 -39.37
N THR A 286 37.20 4.72 -40.54
CA THR A 286 38.05 3.94 -41.47
C THR A 286 37.50 4.15 -42.88
N GLY A 287 38.13 5.03 -43.66
CA GLY A 287 37.88 5.18 -45.10
C GLY A 287 38.72 4.18 -45.92
N PRO A 288 38.38 3.91 -47.19
CA PRO A 288 39.10 2.94 -48.01
C PRO A 288 40.34 3.56 -48.66
N SER A 289 41.39 2.77 -48.81
CA SER A 289 42.60 3.11 -49.57
C SER A 289 42.75 2.12 -50.73
N ASP A 290 42.42 2.58 -51.94
CA ASP A 290 42.90 2.04 -53.23
C ASP A 290 43.92 3.03 -53.80
N PRO A 291 44.88 2.56 -54.60
CA PRO A 291 44.68 2.65 -56.06
C PRO A 291 45.04 1.37 -56.83
#